data_AF-A0A1I7JKK1-F1
#
_entry.id   AF-A0A1I7JKK1-F1
#
_cell.length_a   1.000
_cell.length_b   1.000
_cell.length_c   1.000
_cell.angle_alpha   90.00
_cell.angle_beta   90.00
_cell.angle_gamma   90.00
#
_symmetry.space_group_name_H-M   'P 1'
#
loop_
_entity.id
_entity.type
_entity.pdbx_description
1 polymer ?
#
loop_
_entity_poly.entity_id
_entity_poly.type
_entity_poly.pdbx_seq_one_letter_code
_entity_poly.pdbx_strand_id
1 'polypeptide(L)'
;MRRKEFISKKLAVVLMSAIMLIAPIVGSVAAPMEACAAPDILEQYKDISGNFEWIDDNPEGEEVSYQENHTMRRNNEGDIDYNRGGVIHNTETGKIEYNEGYAVFLNDGYVGTNAFEVLYNSPTGTVEVNEESVSDNDGYVGVNNGIVYNCSGVVGENCESALVVGMPSNYVMLDKNKEDSVGTINVNSGGAIINGAWENDSITVNEFVYGDVSTDSNYTNHDGSMVTPRKGTVHIINNYDSKEFKGNDLIIVDNQYHTVSFDNLENATAHYDNFDKNYMGVNYEKTAVNKEDIPVDGIITLKANDGYEITDDGQMSGEVGKLSYNLGKNEDGSYTVNINSLHGNVALTPAMLHLIISQLTGDETTEVKIGGATVNLDDIKDDEAIVISGGSDNSGSPAEAAAPAGYNLADEAIKAVTDQVQKQVAASGNDIAALEVIDIYFGDKIDMTPTVIKYLCENVPVAKRCHFDYKDQEYVMFIPAFDLVAPAYAEGLEVLNDEPAHTAGFLRITQIFEKLGFATKVVEEQEAAE
;
A
#
# COMPACT_ATOMS: atom_id res chain seq x y z
N MET A 1 5.85 -0.18 -59.84
CA MET A 1 5.34 -0.91 -58.65
C MET A 1 6.49 -1.22 -57.72
N ARG A 2 6.54 -0.58 -56.54
CA ARG A 2 7.19 -1.11 -55.32
C ARG A 2 6.32 -0.63 -54.15
N ARG A 3 5.67 -1.58 -53.46
CA ARG A 3 4.79 -1.31 -52.32
C ARG A 3 5.65 -1.04 -51.08
N LYS A 4 5.32 0.03 -50.34
CA LYS A 4 5.81 0.28 -48.98
C LYS A 4 4.92 -0.50 -48.02
N GLU A 5 5.49 -1.36 -47.19
CA GLU A 5 4.77 -2.01 -46.09
C GLU A 5 4.79 -1.08 -44.86
N PHE A 6 3.60 -0.71 -44.40
CA PHE A 6 3.40 -0.01 -43.14
C PHE A 6 3.30 -1.07 -42.04
N ILE A 7 4.25 -1.08 -41.11
CA ILE A 7 4.07 -1.77 -39.83
C ILE A 7 3.15 -0.89 -38.97
N SER A 8 1.99 -1.44 -38.60
CA SER A 8 0.99 -0.77 -37.76
C SER A 8 1.56 -0.49 -36.36
N LYS A 9 1.35 0.73 -35.85
CA LYS A 9 1.76 1.16 -34.50
C LYS A 9 1.29 0.20 -33.39
N LYS A 10 0.19 -0.52 -33.59
CA LYS A 10 -0.29 -1.53 -32.63
C LYS A 10 0.60 -2.78 -32.58
N LEU A 11 1.25 -3.17 -33.68
CA LEU A 11 2.18 -4.30 -33.70
C LEU A 11 3.52 -3.95 -33.03
N ALA A 12 3.95 -2.69 -33.11
CA ALA A 12 5.14 -2.20 -32.41
C ALA A 12 4.92 -2.13 -30.88
N VAL A 13 3.70 -1.76 -30.44
CA VAL A 13 3.33 -1.77 -29.01
C VAL A 13 3.24 -3.19 -28.46
N VAL A 14 2.71 -4.14 -29.23
CA VAL A 14 2.67 -5.57 -28.83
C VAL A 14 4.07 -6.20 -28.81
N LEU A 15 4.97 -5.79 -29.72
CA LEU A 15 6.36 -6.26 -29.73
C LEU A 15 7.21 -5.63 -28.61
N MET A 16 6.92 -4.41 -28.15
CA MET A 16 7.59 -3.82 -26.99
C MET A 16 7.04 -4.31 -25.65
N SER A 17 5.76 -4.70 -25.57
CA SER A 17 5.19 -5.30 -24.34
C SER A 17 5.60 -6.77 -24.15
N ALA A 18 5.94 -7.48 -25.23
CA ALA A 18 6.39 -8.88 -25.14
C ALA A 18 7.86 -9.07 -24.72
N ILE A 19 8.66 -8.00 -24.60
CA ILE A 19 10.06 -8.06 -24.12
C ILE A 19 10.17 -7.76 -22.61
N MET A 20 9.10 -7.29 -21.96
CA MET A 20 9.09 -6.96 -20.51
C MET A 20 8.72 -8.12 -19.58
N LEU A 21 8.46 -9.32 -20.09
CA LEU A 21 8.12 -10.48 -19.27
C LEU A 21 9.25 -11.51 -19.33
N ILE A 22 9.88 -11.72 -18.18
CA ILE A 22 10.88 -12.75 -17.84
C ILE A 22 12.35 -12.36 -18.14
N ALA A 23 12.90 -11.50 -17.29
CA ALA A 23 14.29 -11.59 -16.83
C ALA A 23 14.39 -11.00 -15.42
N PRO A 24 15.06 -11.64 -14.45
CA PRO A 24 15.39 -10.99 -13.19
C PRO A 24 16.30 -9.80 -13.52
N ILE A 25 15.87 -8.58 -13.20
CA ILE A 25 16.63 -7.35 -13.45
C ILE A 25 17.76 -7.28 -12.42
N VAL A 26 18.81 -8.06 -12.65
CA VAL A 26 20.18 -7.67 -12.31
C VAL A 26 20.71 -6.98 -13.56
N GLY A 27 20.23 -5.76 -13.76
CA GLY A 27 20.56 -4.92 -14.90
C GLY A 27 20.92 -3.54 -14.40
N SER A 28 21.94 -3.47 -13.54
CA SER A 28 22.70 -2.24 -13.39
C SER A 28 23.16 -1.85 -14.79
N VAL A 29 22.56 -0.80 -15.34
CA VAL A 29 23.14 -0.14 -16.50
C VAL A 29 24.40 0.52 -15.98
N ALA A 30 25.49 -0.22 -15.98
CA ALA A 30 26.82 0.33 -15.81
C ALA A 30 27.07 1.22 -17.03
N ALA A 31 26.61 2.48 -16.96
CA ALA A 31 27.18 3.52 -17.77
C ALA A 31 28.67 3.56 -17.39
N PRO A 32 29.61 3.38 -18.33
CA PRO A 32 31.02 3.60 -18.04
C PRO A 32 31.17 5.10 -17.81
N MET A 33 31.08 5.53 -16.55
CA MET A 33 31.40 6.88 -16.15
C MET A 33 32.92 6.96 -16.00
N GLU A 34 33.51 8.02 -16.55
CA GLU A 34 34.91 8.35 -16.29
C GLU A 34 35.04 8.44 -14.77
N ALA A 35 35.82 7.51 -14.19
CA ALA A 35 36.19 7.55 -12.79
C ALA A 35 36.66 8.97 -12.46
N CYS A 36 36.08 9.57 -11.41
CA CYS A 36 36.53 10.87 -10.92
C CYS A 36 38.05 10.78 -10.78
N ALA A 37 38.78 11.60 -11.54
CA ALA A 37 40.23 11.53 -11.55
C ALA A 37 40.67 11.84 -10.12
N ALA A 38 41.14 10.81 -9.39
CA ALA A 38 41.65 10.93 -8.03
C ALA A 38 42.57 12.17 -8.01
N PRO A 39 42.18 13.27 -7.34
CA PRO A 39 43.06 14.43 -7.27
C PRO A 39 44.37 14.00 -6.60
N ASP A 40 45.40 14.85 -6.64
CA ASP A 40 46.68 14.68 -5.93
C ASP A 40 46.50 14.82 -4.38
N ILE A 41 45.40 14.24 -3.86
CA ILE A 41 44.88 14.11 -2.50
C ILE A 41 45.98 13.71 -1.54
N LEU A 42 46.81 12.74 -1.95
CA LEU A 42 47.83 12.16 -1.08
C LEU A 42 48.91 13.15 -0.65
N GLU A 43 49.20 14.17 -1.45
CA GLU A 43 50.17 15.21 -1.10
C GLU A 43 49.52 16.31 -0.24
N GLN A 44 48.24 16.62 -0.48
CA GLN A 44 47.47 17.61 0.30
C GLN A 44 47.16 17.13 1.72
N TYR A 45 46.80 15.85 1.91
CA TYR A 45 46.46 15.31 3.23
C TYR A 45 47.69 15.03 4.12
N LYS A 46 48.89 14.91 3.53
CA LYS A 46 50.14 14.86 4.31
C LYS A 46 50.33 16.13 5.13
N ASP A 47 49.98 17.30 4.60
CA ASP A 47 50.11 18.57 5.33
C ASP A 47 49.06 18.72 6.45
N ILE A 48 47.87 18.14 6.28
CA ILE A 48 46.79 18.10 7.29
C ILE A 48 47.17 17.16 8.46
N SER A 49 47.96 16.12 8.19
CA SER A 49 48.44 15.17 9.19
C SER A 49 49.55 15.69 10.12
N GLY A 50 49.94 16.97 10.06
CA GLY A 50 51.13 17.52 10.72
C GLY A 50 51.24 17.38 12.24
N ASN A 51 50.20 16.86 12.92
CA ASN A 51 50.18 16.54 14.36
C ASN A 51 50.24 15.03 14.67
N PHE A 52 50.39 14.17 13.66
CA PHE A 52 50.43 12.71 13.81
C PHE A 52 51.85 12.17 13.71
N GLU A 53 52.13 11.10 14.44
CA GLU A 53 53.37 10.34 14.33
C GLU A 53 53.27 9.39 13.13
N TRP A 54 54.12 9.60 12.12
CA TRP A 54 54.23 8.68 11.00
C TRP A 54 54.95 7.40 11.43
N ILE A 55 54.25 6.28 11.32
CA ILE A 55 54.79 4.94 11.56
C ILE A 55 54.99 4.20 10.24
N ASP A 56 55.73 3.09 10.28
CA ASP A 56 56.03 2.31 9.08
C ASP A 56 54.73 1.88 8.36
N ASP A 57 54.78 1.88 7.03
CA ASP A 57 53.71 1.39 6.17
C ASP A 57 53.42 -0.09 6.47
N ASN A 58 52.17 -0.52 6.25
CA ASN A 58 51.76 -1.92 6.37
C ASN A 58 51.80 -2.60 4.99
N PRO A 59 52.81 -3.42 4.67
CA PRO A 59 52.95 -4.05 3.36
C PRO A 59 52.05 -5.29 3.20
N GLU A 60 52.00 -5.81 1.97
CA GLU A 60 51.23 -7.01 1.62
C GLU A 60 51.52 -8.19 2.56
N GLY A 61 50.45 -8.77 3.11
CA GLY A 61 50.50 -9.95 3.97
C GLY A 61 51.00 -9.70 5.40
N GLU A 62 51.21 -8.45 5.81
CA GLU A 62 51.40 -8.09 7.22
C GLU A 62 50.07 -7.78 7.91
N GLU A 63 49.95 -8.28 9.15
CA GLU A 63 48.79 -8.06 10.02
C GLU A 63 49.14 -7.07 11.14
N VAL A 64 48.31 -6.05 11.28
CA VAL A 64 48.37 -5.08 12.36
C VAL A 64 47.11 -5.24 13.21
N SER A 65 47.25 -5.93 14.34
CA SER A 65 46.11 -6.18 15.23
C SER A 65 45.52 -4.89 15.85
N TYR A 66 46.34 -3.83 15.98
CA TYR A 66 45.90 -2.56 16.55
C TYR A 66 46.82 -1.40 16.14
N GLN A 67 46.26 -0.37 15.51
CA GLN A 67 46.95 0.89 15.25
C GLN A 67 46.54 1.94 16.29
N GLU A 68 47.53 2.52 16.96
CA GLU A 68 47.31 3.47 18.05
C GLU A 68 46.80 4.83 17.57
N ASN A 69 46.08 5.52 18.46
CA ASN A 69 45.66 6.89 18.23
C ASN A 69 46.87 7.82 18.02
N HIS A 70 46.69 8.91 17.28
CA HIS A 70 47.73 9.87 16.90
C HIS A 70 48.87 9.31 16.03
N THR A 71 48.74 8.11 15.48
CA THR A 71 49.66 7.58 14.46
C THR A 71 49.09 7.70 13.05
N MET A 72 49.97 7.74 12.04
CA MET A 72 49.62 7.80 10.62
C MET A 72 50.44 6.79 9.83
N ARG A 73 49.82 6.07 8.88
CA ARG A 73 50.53 5.18 7.95
C ARG A 73 49.81 5.01 6.62
N ARG A 74 50.46 4.34 5.66
CA ARG A 74 49.79 3.71 4.51
C ARG A 74 49.49 2.25 4.83
N ASN A 75 48.33 1.77 4.39
CA ASN A 75 48.04 0.36 4.30
C ASN A 75 48.24 -0.08 2.85
N ASN A 76 49.44 -0.55 2.53
CA ASN A 76 49.84 -0.96 1.20
C ASN A 76 49.66 -2.47 1.07
N GLU A 77 48.39 -2.88 0.98
CA GLU A 77 47.96 -4.27 0.76
C GLU A 77 48.03 -5.19 1.99
N GLY A 78 48.26 -4.63 3.18
CA GLY A 78 48.23 -5.38 4.44
C GLY A 78 46.84 -5.39 5.10
N ASP A 79 46.75 -6.05 6.26
CA ASP A 79 45.53 -6.18 7.06
C ASP A 79 45.65 -5.41 8.38
N ILE A 80 44.64 -4.62 8.73
CA ILE A 80 44.54 -3.88 10.00
C ILE A 80 43.23 -4.28 10.71
N ASP A 81 43.32 -4.95 11.86
CA ASP A 81 42.12 -5.38 12.59
C ASP A 81 41.39 -4.20 13.25
N TYR A 82 42.15 -3.25 13.79
CA TYR A 82 41.59 -2.14 14.55
C TYR A 82 42.41 -0.87 14.38
N ASN A 83 41.85 0.13 13.69
CA ASN A 83 42.47 1.42 13.49
C ASN A 83 41.89 2.48 14.45
N ARG A 84 42.73 3.02 15.35
CA ARG A 84 42.46 4.28 16.09
C ARG A 84 43.28 5.47 15.60
N GLY A 85 44.24 5.25 14.71
CA GLY A 85 45.05 6.29 14.09
C GLY A 85 44.44 6.80 12.78
N GLY A 86 45.29 7.34 11.91
CA GLY A 86 44.93 7.67 10.53
C GLY A 86 45.56 6.71 9.52
N VAL A 87 44.87 6.47 8.42
CA VAL A 87 45.40 5.76 7.25
C VAL A 87 45.33 6.68 6.05
N ILE A 88 46.48 7.14 5.55
CA ILE A 88 46.53 8.09 4.43
C ILE A 88 46.07 7.46 3.12
N HIS A 89 46.27 6.16 2.97
CA HIS A 89 45.88 5.39 1.80
C HIS A 89 45.72 3.92 2.18
N ASN A 90 44.52 3.38 1.99
CA ASN A 90 44.26 1.94 1.98
C ASN A 90 44.18 1.47 0.53
N THR A 91 45.20 0.76 0.05
CA THR A 91 45.30 0.36 -1.37
C THR A 91 44.30 -0.75 -1.73
N GLU A 92 44.14 -1.05 -3.02
CA GLU A 92 43.09 -1.92 -3.59
C GLU A 92 42.87 -3.28 -2.88
N THR A 93 43.93 -3.90 -2.37
CA THR A 93 43.87 -5.19 -1.65
C THR A 93 44.03 -5.05 -0.13
N GLY A 94 44.25 -3.83 0.37
CA GLY A 94 44.39 -3.56 1.79
C GLY A 94 43.06 -3.68 2.53
N LYS A 95 43.13 -4.23 3.74
CA LYS A 95 41.97 -4.45 4.61
C LYS A 95 42.08 -3.67 5.90
N ILE A 96 40.98 -3.02 6.29
CA ILE A 96 40.81 -2.45 7.63
C ILE A 96 39.51 -3.01 8.20
N GLU A 97 39.55 -3.91 9.18
CA GLU A 97 38.33 -4.52 9.73
C GLU A 97 37.47 -3.51 10.48
N TYR A 98 38.09 -2.65 11.30
CA TYR A 98 37.39 -1.64 12.10
C TYR A 98 38.15 -0.31 12.15
N ASN A 99 37.52 0.76 11.69
CA ASN A 99 38.04 2.13 11.71
C ASN A 99 37.28 2.97 12.75
N GLU A 100 37.91 3.26 13.89
CA GLU A 100 37.44 4.20 14.93
C GLU A 100 38.33 5.45 15.01
N GLY A 101 39.36 5.50 14.17
CA GLY A 101 40.45 6.44 14.25
C GLY A 101 40.19 7.73 13.48
N TYR A 102 41.19 8.61 13.45
CA TYR A 102 41.07 9.94 12.89
C TYR A 102 40.51 10.01 11.46
N ALA A 103 40.92 9.13 10.55
CA ALA A 103 40.35 9.04 9.21
C ALA A 103 41.06 7.96 8.38
N VAL A 104 40.33 7.39 7.42
CA VAL A 104 40.92 6.85 6.20
C VAL A 104 40.78 7.91 5.11
N PHE A 105 41.90 8.47 4.63
CA PHE A 105 41.84 9.60 3.71
C PHE A 105 41.48 9.18 2.28
N LEU A 106 42.11 8.11 1.81
CA LEU A 106 41.85 7.49 0.51
C LEU A 106 41.66 5.99 0.74
N ASN A 107 40.47 5.49 0.37
CA ASN A 107 40.17 4.06 0.38
C ASN A 107 39.99 3.54 -1.04
N ASP A 108 40.95 2.74 -1.51
CA ASP A 108 40.84 1.92 -2.72
C ASP A 108 40.52 0.45 -2.39
N GLY A 109 40.77 0.02 -1.16
CA GLY A 109 40.57 -1.34 -0.67
C GLY A 109 39.29 -1.52 0.15
N TYR A 110 39.36 -2.34 1.18
CA TYR A 110 38.21 -2.69 2.01
C TYR A 110 38.30 -2.11 3.42
N VAL A 111 37.21 -1.52 3.88
CA VAL A 111 36.94 -1.18 5.27
C VAL A 111 35.71 -1.95 5.74
N GLY A 112 35.84 -2.78 6.77
CA GLY A 112 34.72 -3.56 7.32
C GLY A 112 33.71 -2.66 7.99
N THR A 113 34.08 -2.06 9.11
CA THR A 113 33.25 -1.07 9.80
C THR A 113 33.96 0.28 9.88
N ASN A 114 33.30 1.33 9.40
CA ASN A 114 33.72 2.71 9.55
C ASN A 114 32.90 3.41 10.66
N ALA A 115 33.50 3.56 11.83
CA ALA A 115 32.94 4.24 12.99
C ALA A 115 33.51 5.66 13.19
N PHE A 116 34.15 6.24 12.17
CA PHE A 116 34.61 7.63 12.20
C PHE A 116 34.50 8.33 10.83
N GLU A 117 35.53 8.26 10.00
CA GLU A 117 35.52 8.95 8.72
C GLU A 117 36.33 8.22 7.66
N VAL A 118 35.74 8.06 6.48
CA VAL A 118 36.44 7.84 5.22
C VAL A 118 36.27 9.11 4.39
N LEU A 119 37.35 9.81 4.08
CA LEU A 119 37.24 11.10 3.38
C LEU A 119 36.91 10.89 1.90
N TYR A 120 37.60 9.96 1.25
CA TYR A 120 37.36 9.60 -0.15
C TYR A 120 37.35 8.07 -0.31
N ASN A 121 36.20 7.54 -0.68
CA ASN A 121 36.03 6.13 -1.06
C ASN A 121 36.03 6.04 -2.58
N SER A 122 37.13 5.55 -3.14
CA SER A 122 37.36 5.55 -4.59
C SER A 122 36.47 4.54 -5.31
N PRO A 123 36.43 4.54 -6.66
CA PRO A 123 35.63 3.58 -7.42
C PRO A 123 35.91 2.09 -7.16
N THR A 124 37.09 1.74 -6.62
CA THR A 124 37.43 0.36 -6.22
C THR A 124 37.21 0.12 -4.72
N GLY A 125 37.10 1.20 -3.94
CA GLY A 125 36.94 1.16 -2.50
C GLY A 125 35.60 0.58 -2.06
N THR A 126 35.65 -0.21 -0.99
CA THR A 126 34.49 -0.77 -0.31
C THR A 126 34.51 -0.38 1.16
N VAL A 127 33.37 0.09 1.66
CA VAL A 127 33.05 0.21 3.08
C VAL A 127 31.86 -0.70 3.36
N GLU A 128 32.03 -1.81 4.06
CA GLU A 128 30.93 -2.76 4.27
C GLU A 128 29.84 -2.18 5.18
N VAL A 129 30.22 -1.54 6.28
CA VAL A 129 29.32 -0.85 7.21
C VAL A 129 29.85 0.54 7.50
N ASN A 130 29.03 1.57 7.26
CA ASN A 130 29.31 2.94 7.65
C ASN A 130 28.43 3.33 8.85
N GLU A 131 29.03 3.59 10.00
CA GLU A 131 28.33 4.05 11.20
C GLU A 131 28.37 5.57 11.37
N GLU A 132 29.36 6.24 10.78
CA GLU A 132 29.59 7.67 11.01
C GLU A 132 29.61 8.50 9.70
N SER A 133 30.72 8.57 8.96
CA SER A 133 30.77 9.40 7.74
C SER A 133 31.64 8.85 6.60
N VAL A 134 31.12 8.93 5.37
CA VAL A 134 31.89 8.88 4.12
C VAL A 134 31.70 10.20 3.38
N SER A 135 32.76 10.99 3.29
CA SER A 135 32.70 12.41 2.86
C SER A 135 32.73 12.61 1.34
N ASP A 136 33.17 11.62 0.56
CA ASP A 136 33.09 11.59 -0.90
C ASP A 136 33.10 10.12 -1.33
N ASN A 137 31.97 9.63 -1.85
CA ASN A 137 31.79 8.24 -2.25
C ASN A 137 31.66 8.10 -3.77
N ASP A 138 32.67 7.49 -4.37
CA ASP A 138 32.68 6.98 -5.75
C ASP A 138 32.67 5.44 -5.80
N GLY A 139 32.95 4.78 -4.67
CA GLY A 139 32.97 3.33 -4.51
C GLY A 139 31.66 2.74 -4.01
N TYR A 140 31.79 1.63 -3.28
CA TYR A 140 30.66 0.92 -2.67
C TYR A 140 30.62 1.14 -1.15
N VAL A 141 29.44 1.50 -0.64
CA VAL A 141 29.10 1.45 0.79
C VAL A 141 28.01 0.41 0.96
N GLY A 142 28.24 -0.64 1.75
CA GLY A 142 27.29 -1.74 1.94
C GLY A 142 26.04 -1.30 2.71
N VAL A 143 26.17 -1.19 4.03
CA VAL A 143 25.12 -0.74 4.94
C VAL A 143 25.49 0.64 5.49
N ASN A 144 24.62 1.62 5.30
CA ASN A 144 24.79 2.96 5.83
C ASN A 144 23.88 3.19 7.05
N ASN A 145 24.50 3.45 8.20
CA ASN A 145 23.87 3.91 9.44
C ASN A 145 24.24 5.36 9.80
N GLY A 146 25.21 5.95 9.08
CA GLY A 146 25.70 7.32 9.25
C GLY A 146 25.37 8.23 8.06
N ILE A 147 26.34 9.07 7.66
CA ILE A 147 26.22 10.02 6.55
C ILE A 147 27.09 9.57 5.38
N VAL A 148 26.54 9.57 4.17
CA VAL A 148 27.29 9.35 2.94
C VAL A 148 27.02 10.50 1.97
N TYR A 149 28.09 11.16 1.55
CA TYR A 149 28.09 12.11 0.44
C TYR A 149 28.35 11.32 -0.84
N ASN A 150 27.27 10.92 -1.52
CA ASN A 150 27.31 10.00 -2.63
C ASN A 150 27.44 10.74 -3.97
N CYS A 151 28.65 10.68 -4.54
CA CYS A 151 29.02 11.42 -5.73
C CYS A 151 28.73 10.59 -6.98
N SER A 152 29.50 9.51 -7.19
CA SER A 152 29.27 8.57 -8.29
C SER A 152 29.16 7.11 -7.84
N GLY A 153 29.21 6.88 -6.52
CA GLY A 153 29.23 5.56 -5.93
C GLY A 153 27.85 4.94 -5.72
N VAL A 154 27.87 3.77 -5.07
CA VAL A 154 26.70 2.96 -4.75
C VAL A 154 26.58 2.78 -3.24
N VAL A 155 25.42 3.09 -2.69
CA VAL A 155 25.02 2.71 -1.34
C VAL A 155 24.11 1.48 -1.43
N GLY A 156 24.45 0.38 -0.79
CA GLY A 156 23.66 -0.85 -0.77
C GLY A 156 22.34 -0.65 -0.04
N GLU A 157 22.40 -0.31 1.23
CA GLU A 157 21.24 -0.04 2.08
C GLU A 157 21.42 1.23 2.90
N ASN A 158 20.42 2.11 2.89
CA ASN A 158 20.37 3.32 3.72
C ASN A 158 19.31 3.15 4.83
N CYS A 159 19.76 2.97 6.08
CA CYS A 159 18.94 2.62 7.23
C CYS A 159 18.17 3.80 7.86
N GLU A 160 17.25 3.52 8.78
CA GLU A 160 16.26 4.44 9.39
C GLU A 160 16.80 5.71 10.08
N SER A 161 18.10 5.79 10.37
CA SER A 161 18.76 6.99 10.94
C SER A 161 19.81 7.62 10.03
N ALA A 162 20.03 7.02 8.87
CA ALA A 162 21.14 7.34 7.99
C ALA A 162 20.77 8.44 6.99
N LEU A 163 21.78 9.08 6.43
CA LEU A 163 21.64 10.17 5.48
C LEU A 163 22.49 9.91 4.24
N VAL A 164 21.90 10.04 3.06
CA VAL A 164 22.62 10.12 1.79
C VAL A 164 22.42 11.49 1.15
N VAL A 165 23.51 12.10 0.69
CA VAL A 165 23.52 13.42 0.06
C VAL A 165 24.11 13.29 -1.35
N GLY A 166 23.41 13.77 -2.38
CA GLY A 166 23.77 13.57 -3.79
C GLY A 166 24.86 14.49 -4.34
N MET A 167 25.93 14.69 -3.58
CA MET A 167 27.08 15.51 -3.93
C MET A 167 28.23 15.23 -2.95
N PRO A 168 29.47 15.61 -3.28
CA PRO A 168 30.59 15.53 -2.35
C PRO A 168 30.43 16.47 -1.15
N SER A 169 31.10 16.11 -0.05
CA SER A 169 31.21 16.97 1.12
C SER A 169 32.02 18.23 0.82
N ASN A 170 31.70 19.31 1.54
CA ASN A 170 32.42 20.59 1.44
C ASN A 170 33.90 20.49 1.84
N TYR A 171 34.29 19.49 2.63
CA TYR A 171 35.67 19.26 3.05
C TYR A 171 36.59 18.70 1.94
N VAL A 172 36.02 18.07 0.92
CA VAL A 172 36.76 17.45 -0.21
C VAL A 172 36.74 18.35 -1.45
N MET A 173 35.85 19.35 -1.47
CA MET A 173 35.61 20.29 -2.59
C MET A 173 36.59 21.48 -2.62
N LEU A 174 37.89 21.22 -2.57
CA LEU A 174 38.89 22.30 -2.52
C LEU A 174 39.32 22.87 -3.87
N ASP A 175 39.14 22.16 -5.00
CA ASP A 175 39.54 22.68 -6.33
C ASP A 175 38.84 22.03 -7.54
N LYS A 176 37.79 21.23 -7.33
CA LYS A 176 37.13 20.51 -8.44
C LYS A 176 36.38 21.49 -9.35
N ASN A 177 36.72 21.47 -10.64
CA ASN A 177 35.77 21.85 -11.69
C ASN A 177 34.51 21.02 -11.45
N LYS A 178 33.35 21.68 -11.42
CA LYS A 178 32.04 21.07 -11.16
C LYS A 178 31.83 19.88 -12.09
N GLU A 179 31.95 18.67 -11.56
CA GLU A 179 31.54 17.44 -12.24
C GLU A 179 30.18 17.02 -11.69
N ASP A 180 29.34 16.49 -12.57
CA ASP A 180 27.99 16.07 -12.25
C ASP A 180 28.06 14.86 -11.30
N SER A 181 27.39 14.93 -10.15
CA SER A 181 27.32 13.81 -9.20
C SER A 181 26.15 12.89 -9.59
N VAL A 182 26.41 11.63 -9.95
CA VAL A 182 25.41 10.63 -10.31
C VAL A 182 25.56 9.38 -9.43
N GLY A 183 24.93 9.41 -8.26
CA GLY A 183 25.01 8.33 -7.28
C GLY A 183 23.84 7.35 -7.36
N THR A 184 24.02 6.15 -6.81
CA THR A 184 22.94 5.14 -6.67
C THR A 184 22.73 4.71 -5.22
N ILE A 185 21.49 4.48 -4.82
CA ILE A 185 21.08 3.79 -3.60
C ILE A 185 20.27 2.55 -4.03
N ASN A 186 20.73 1.35 -3.68
CA ASN A 186 19.97 0.15 -4.04
C ASN A 186 18.69 0.04 -3.21
N VAL A 187 18.77 0.28 -1.90
CA VAL A 187 17.63 0.21 -0.99
C VAL A 187 17.64 1.37 0.00
N ASN A 188 16.53 2.11 0.09
CA ASN A 188 16.30 3.07 1.17
C ASN A 188 15.28 2.50 2.17
N SER A 189 15.76 2.10 3.34
CA SER A 189 15.01 1.47 4.43
C SER A 189 14.85 2.45 5.60
N GLY A 190 14.23 3.60 5.33
CA GLY A 190 13.90 4.62 6.33
C GLY A 190 14.84 5.81 6.40
N GLY A 191 16.02 5.73 5.79
CA GLY A 191 16.99 6.82 5.80
C GLY A 191 16.52 8.06 5.05
N ALA A 192 17.17 9.18 5.36
CA ALA A 192 16.95 10.45 4.68
C ALA A 192 17.80 10.56 3.41
N ILE A 193 17.25 11.21 2.39
CA ILE A 193 17.93 11.51 1.14
C ILE A 193 17.85 13.01 0.89
N ILE A 194 18.99 13.62 0.58
CA ILE A 194 19.07 15.01 0.16
C ILE A 194 19.59 15.06 -1.27
N ASN A 195 18.87 15.78 -2.14
CA ASN A 195 19.28 15.97 -3.53
C ASN A 195 20.62 16.71 -3.66
N GLY A 196 21.27 16.58 -4.81
CA GLY A 196 22.50 17.32 -5.11
C GLY A 196 22.29 18.83 -5.26
N ALA A 197 23.37 19.60 -5.17
CA ALA A 197 23.29 21.06 -5.20
C ALA A 197 23.08 21.62 -6.61
N TRP A 198 23.57 20.95 -7.65
CA TRP A 198 23.60 21.42 -9.03
C TRP A 198 22.56 20.72 -9.90
N GLU A 199 22.21 21.34 -11.04
CA GLU A 199 21.11 20.89 -11.92
C GLU A 199 21.31 19.50 -12.52
N ASN A 200 22.57 19.10 -12.70
CA ASN A 200 22.91 17.80 -13.28
C ASN A 200 23.18 16.73 -12.21
N ASP A 201 23.20 17.10 -10.93
CA ASP A 201 23.35 16.10 -9.87
C ASP A 201 22.10 15.23 -9.83
N SER A 202 22.31 13.94 -9.64
CA SER A 202 21.23 12.96 -9.52
C SER A 202 21.58 11.86 -8.54
N ILE A 203 20.59 11.44 -7.77
CA ILE A 203 20.63 10.18 -7.03
C ILE A 203 19.54 9.28 -7.59
N THR A 204 19.89 8.09 -8.05
CA THR A 204 18.93 7.05 -8.37
C THR A 204 18.71 6.15 -7.15
N VAL A 205 17.45 5.89 -6.81
CA VAL A 205 17.04 4.96 -5.75
C VAL A 205 16.29 3.81 -6.43
N ASN A 206 16.82 2.60 -6.37
CA ASN A 206 16.17 1.45 -6.99
C ASN A 206 14.90 1.07 -6.21
N GLU A 207 15.04 0.84 -4.91
CA GLU A 207 13.93 0.48 -4.02
C GLU A 207 13.81 1.49 -2.87
N PHE A 208 12.78 2.33 -2.87
CA PHE A 208 12.48 3.27 -1.78
C PHE A 208 11.37 2.69 -0.90
N VAL A 209 11.71 2.12 0.26
CA VAL A 209 10.73 1.46 1.14
C VAL A 209 9.97 2.47 1.98
N TYR A 210 10.70 3.34 2.68
CA TYR A 210 10.18 4.48 3.43
C TYR A 210 11.31 5.47 3.70
N GLY A 211 10.97 6.70 4.08
CA GLY A 211 11.94 7.69 4.55
C GLY A 211 11.55 9.13 4.20
N ASP A 212 12.54 10.01 4.21
CA ASP A 212 12.37 11.42 3.85
C ASP A 212 13.27 11.79 2.67
N VAL A 213 12.70 12.52 1.71
CA VAL A 213 13.44 13.10 0.59
C VAL A 213 13.33 14.61 0.69
N SER A 214 14.47 15.28 0.81
CA SER A 214 14.55 16.75 0.93
C SER A 214 15.19 17.36 -0.32
N THR A 215 14.45 18.25 -0.97
CA THR A 215 14.92 19.06 -2.11
C THR A 215 15.13 20.53 -1.75
N ASP A 216 14.63 20.95 -0.59
CA ASP A 216 14.57 22.35 -0.16
C ASP A 216 15.68 22.71 0.85
N SER A 217 16.61 21.79 1.09
CA SER A 217 17.69 22.00 2.04
C SER A 217 18.71 23.00 1.50
N ASN A 218 19.30 23.79 2.39
CA ASN A 218 20.38 24.70 2.03
C ASN A 218 21.70 23.93 1.92
N TYR A 219 22.59 24.40 1.06
CA TYR A 219 24.00 23.98 1.03
C TYR A 219 24.90 25.19 1.14
N THR A 220 26.05 25.07 1.81
CA THR A 220 27.06 26.12 1.85
C THR A 220 28.27 25.65 1.07
N ASN A 221 28.61 26.38 -0.01
CA ASN A 221 29.82 26.16 -0.78
C ASN A 221 31.07 26.37 0.08
N HIS A 222 32.21 25.88 -0.39
CA HIS A 222 33.49 26.09 0.29
C HIS A 222 33.81 27.59 0.47
N ASP A 223 33.43 28.45 -0.48
CA ASP A 223 33.62 29.90 -0.38
C ASP A 223 32.71 30.59 0.66
N GLY A 224 31.89 29.83 1.38
CA GLY A 224 30.94 30.32 2.37
C GLY A 224 29.63 30.85 1.79
N SER A 225 29.44 30.81 0.46
CA SER A 225 28.17 31.18 -0.17
C SER A 225 27.12 30.08 0.03
N MET A 226 25.87 30.47 0.29
CA MET A 226 24.77 29.51 0.34
C MET A 226 24.19 29.26 -1.06
N VAL A 227 23.99 28.00 -1.40
CA VAL A 227 23.20 27.53 -2.53
C VAL A 227 21.80 27.23 -2.04
N THR A 228 20.83 28.01 -2.53
CA THR A 228 19.40 27.82 -2.27
C THR A 228 18.58 28.21 -3.50
N PRO A 229 17.55 27.43 -3.88
CA PRO A 229 17.35 26.02 -3.52
C PRO A 229 18.38 25.11 -4.23
N ARG A 230 18.59 23.91 -3.69
CA ARG A 230 19.30 22.84 -4.40
C ARG A 230 18.54 22.45 -5.66
N LYS A 231 19.28 22.05 -6.69
CA LYS A 231 18.71 21.81 -8.03
C LYS A 231 18.87 20.38 -8.55
N GLY A 232 19.57 19.52 -7.82
CA GLY A 232 19.75 18.12 -8.20
C GLY A 232 18.44 17.35 -8.14
N THR A 233 18.42 16.19 -8.77
CA THR A 233 17.25 15.32 -8.86
C THR A 233 17.40 14.09 -8.00
N VAL A 234 16.28 13.56 -7.52
CA VAL A 234 16.18 12.23 -6.92
C VAL A 234 15.26 11.40 -7.80
N HIS A 235 15.78 10.34 -8.39
CA HIS A 235 15.04 9.45 -9.28
C HIS A 235 14.78 8.12 -8.58
N ILE A 236 13.52 7.87 -8.22
CA ILE A 236 13.07 6.65 -7.55
C ILE A 236 12.47 5.72 -8.61
N ILE A 237 13.02 4.51 -8.76
CA ILE A 237 12.49 3.51 -9.69
C ILE A 237 11.24 2.87 -9.10
N ASN A 238 11.32 2.32 -7.90
CA ASN A 238 10.20 1.73 -7.19
C ASN A 238 10.00 2.42 -5.85
N ASN A 239 8.85 3.06 -5.66
CA ASN A 239 8.45 3.67 -4.39
C ASN A 239 7.40 2.80 -3.70
N TYR A 240 7.72 2.28 -2.52
CA TYR A 240 6.82 1.52 -1.66
C TYR A 240 6.32 2.33 -0.44
N ASP A 241 6.78 3.57 -0.29
CA ASP A 241 6.30 4.46 0.76
C ASP A 241 4.85 4.85 0.49
N SER A 242 4.14 5.10 1.59
CA SER A 242 2.83 5.74 1.60
C SER A 242 2.80 7.17 1.02
N LYS A 243 3.95 7.84 0.84
CA LYS A 243 4.11 9.17 0.23
C LYS A 243 4.34 9.04 -1.30
N GLU A 244 3.53 9.71 -2.11
CA GLU A 244 3.54 9.55 -3.59
C GLU A 244 4.38 10.60 -4.38
N PHE A 245 5.00 11.59 -3.73
CA PHE A 245 5.86 12.63 -4.34
C PHE A 245 5.37 13.31 -5.64
N LYS A 246 4.05 13.32 -5.92
CA LYS A 246 3.47 13.80 -7.19
C LYS A 246 3.80 15.27 -7.53
N GLY A 247 3.87 16.14 -6.52
CA GLY A 247 3.99 17.59 -6.70
C GLY A 247 5.41 18.17 -6.82
N ASN A 248 6.46 17.35 -6.76
CA ASN A 248 7.84 17.83 -6.77
C ASN A 248 8.58 17.40 -8.05
N ASP A 249 8.94 18.36 -8.91
CA ASP A 249 9.60 18.10 -10.19
C ASP A 249 11.05 17.61 -10.05
N LEU A 250 11.68 17.83 -8.88
CA LEU A 250 13.03 17.35 -8.58
C LEU A 250 13.02 15.90 -8.06
N ILE A 251 11.84 15.34 -7.77
CA ILE A 251 11.69 13.94 -7.40
C ILE A 251 10.96 13.23 -8.53
N ILE A 252 11.64 12.35 -9.24
CA ILE A 252 11.07 11.54 -10.32
C ILE A 252 10.72 10.17 -9.74
N VAL A 253 9.53 9.65 -10.03
CA VAL A 253 9.09 8.33 -9.55
C VAL A 253 8.56 7.54 -10.74
N ASP A 254 9.22 6.42 -11.08
CA ASP A 254 8.82 5.57 -12.20
C ASP A 254 7.64 4.70 -11.84
N ASN A 255 7.66 4.07 -10.67
CA ASN A 255 6.62 3.14 -10.21
C ASN A 255 6.23 3.44 -8.76
N GLN A 256 4.94 3.66 -8.52
CA GLN A 256 4.37 3.73 -7.18
C GLN A 256 3.72 2.39 -6.84
N TYR A 257 4.00 1.93 -5.63
CA TYR A 257 3.42 0.73 -5.05
C TYR A 257 2.82 1.04 -3.67
N HIS A 258 1.75 0.32 -3.33
CA HIS A 258 1.13 0.37 -2.01
C HIS A 258 0.75 -1.03 -1.52
N THR A 259 0.79 -1.23 -0.21
CA THR A 259 0.42 -2.52 0.41
C THR A 259 -0.97 -2.46 1.05
N VAL A 260 -1.65 -3.61 1.03
CA VAL A 260 -2.79 -3.88 1.90
C VAL A 260 -2.42 -5.05 2.80
N SER A 261 -2.17 -4.79 4.08
CA SER A 261 -1.89 -5.83 5.06
C SER A 261 -3.11 -6.12 5.92
N PHE A 262 -3.15 -7.30 6.53
CA PHE A 262 -4.17 -7.65 7.50
C PHE A 262 -3.57 -7.90 8.88
N ASP A 263 -4.10 -7.20 9.86
CA ASP A 263 -3.86 -7.43 11.28
C ASP A 263 -4.92 -8.42 11.81
N ASN A 264 -4.55 -9.23 12.80
CA ASN A 264 -5.45 -10.13 13.52
C ASN A 264 -6.14 -11.22 12.66
N LEU A 265 -5.40 -11.85 11.74
CA LEU A 265 -5.86 -13.03 10.99
C LEU A 265 -5.62 -14.37 11.73
N GLU A 266 -5.68 -14.43 13.05
CA GLU A 266 -5.37 -15.69 13.77
C GLU A 266 -6.25 -16.87 13.33
N ASN A 267 -7.50 -16.58 12.93
CA ASN A 267 -8.52 -17.57 12.56
C ASN A 267 -8.87 -17.56 11.06
N ALA A 268 -8.09 -16.87 10.24
CA ALA A 268 -8.25 -16.84 8.79
C ALA A 268 -6.89 -16.74 8.08
N THR A 269 -6.90 -16.87 6.77
CA THR A 269 -5.73 -16.68 5.92
C THR A 269 -6.06 -15.73 4.79
N ALA A 270 -5.10 -14.88 4.43
CA ALA A 270 -5.19 -14.00 3.27
C ALA A 270 -4.32 -14.55 2.13
N HIS A 271 -4.92 -14.67 0.96
CA HIS A 271 -4.23 -14.96 -0.29
C HIS A 271 -4.22 -13.73 -1.18
N TYR A 272 -3.06 -13.38 -1.71
CA TYR A 272 -2.83 -12.18 -2.50
C TYR A 272 -2.56 -12.60 -3.94
N ASP A 273 -3.44 -12.17 -4.86
CA ASP A 273 -3.32 -12.44 -6.28
C ASP A 273 -3.05 -11.14 -7.04
N ASN A 274 -2.12 -11.20 -8.01
CA ASN A 274 -1.62 -10.06 -8.79
C ASN A 274 -0.86 -8.98 -8.01
N PHE A 275 -0.43 -9.29 -6.78
CA PHE A 275 0.51 -8.43 -6.04
C PHE A 275 1.95 -8.78 -6.39
N ASP A 276 2.78 -7.76 -6.52
CA ASP A 276 4.24 -7.88 -6.57
C ASP A 276 4.78 -8.13 -5.17
N LYS A 277 5.86 -8.91 -5.06
CA LYS A 277 6.58 -9.08 -3.79
C LYS A 277 7.87 -8.30 -3.83
N ASN A 278 8.09 -7.47 -2.82
CA ASN A 278 9.39 -6.85 -2.62
C ASN A 278 10.40 -7.86 -2.05
N TYR A 279 11.66 -7.42 -1.88
CA TYR A 279 12.72 -8.25 -1.32
C TYR A 279 12.47 -8.69 0.15
N MET A 280 11.58 -8.00 0.88
CA MET A 280 11.15 -8.36 2.23
C MET A 280 9.98 -9.36 2.25
N GLY A 281 9.45 -9.74 1.08
CA GLY A 281 8.33 -10.66 0.94
C GLY A 281 6.96 -10.06 1.23
N VAL A 282 6.85 -8.74 1.34
CA VAL A 282 5.58 -8.01 1.51
C VAL A 282 4.90 -7.90 0.15
N ASN A 283 3.58 -8.08 0.12
CA ASN A 283 2.77 -7.98 -1.10
C ASN A 283 2.41 -6.52 -1.36
N TYR A 284 2.73 -6.03 -2.56
CA TYR A 284 2.49 -4.68 -3.01
C TYR A 284 1.70 -4.67 -4.31
N GLU A 285 0.77 -3.74 -4.39
CA GLU A 285 0.05 -3.43 -5.61
C GLU A 285 0.66 -2.22 -6.28
N LYS A 286 0.84 -2.28 -7.59
CA LYS A 286 1.30 -1.14 -8.38
C LYS A 286 0.15 -0.19 -8.65
N THR A 287 0.26 1.06 -8.19
CA THR A 287 -0.84 2.03 -8.23
C THR A 287 -0.59 3.22 -9.15
N ALA A 288 0.67 3.49 -9.52
CA ALA A 288 0.99 4.53 -10.50
C ALA A 288 2.26 4.22 -11.31
N VAL A 289 2.35 4.82 -12.51
CA VAL A 289 3.54 4.80 -13.37
C VAL A 289 3.86 6.22 -13.81
N ASN A 290 5.12 6.66 -13.67
CA ASN A 290 5.57 8.02 -13.99
C ASN A 290 4.69 9.10 -13.33
N LYS A 291 4.33 8.89 -12.06
CA LYS A 291 3.40 9.72 -11.26
C LYS A 291 1.94 9.76 -11.72
N GLU A 292 1.55 8.97 -12.72
CA GLU A 292 0.18 8.87 -13.21
C GLU A 292 -0.50 7.61 -12.68
N ASP A 293 -1.68 7.76 -12.07
CA ASP A 293 -2.43 6.66 -11.47
C ASP A 293 -2.86 5.63 -12.52
N ILE A 294 -2.78 4.36 -12.15
CA ILE A 294 -3.25 3.22 -12.96
C ILE A 294 -4.36 2.46 -12.22
N PRO A 295 -5.22 1.71 -12.93
CA PRO A 295 -6.16 0.81 -12.29
C PRO A 295 -5.45 -0.21 -11.38
N VAL A 296 -6.09 -0.55 -10.27
CA VAL A 296 -5.65 -1.62 -9.37
C VAL A 296 -6.22 -2.94 -9.86
N ASP A 297 -5.34 -3.93 -10.05
CA ASP A 297 -5.68 -5.27 -10.55
C ASP A 297 -5.54 -6.34 -9.44
N GLY A 298 -4.92 -5.98 -8.32
CA GLY A 298 -4.75 -6.81 -7.12
C GLY A 298 -6.08 -7.19 -6.45
N ILE A 299 -6.21 -8.47 -6.10
CA ILE A 299 -7.32 -8.99 -5.31
C ILE A 299 -6.80 -9.77 -4.11
N ILE A 300 -7.56 -9.76 -3.01
CA ILE A 300 -7.19 -10.48 -1.79
C ILE A 300 -8.31 -11.42 -1.39
N THR A 301 -8.03 -12.72 -1.25
CA THR A 301 -9.02 -13.70 -0.80
C THR A 301 -8.78 -14.05 0.67
N LEU A 302 -9.79 -13.80 1.50
CA LEU A 302 -9.82 -14.16 2.92
C LEU A 302 -10.57 -15.48 3.11
N LYS A 303 -9.93 -16.45 3.73
CA LYS A 303 -10.50 -17.77 4.00
C LYS A 303 -10.40 -18.12 5.47
N ALA A 304 -11.50 -18.61 6.07
CA ALA A 304 -11.49 -19.11 7.43
C ALA A 304 -10.53 -20.29 7.58
N ASN A 305 -9.87 -20.39 8.74
CA ASN A 305 -9.12 -21.59 9.10
C ASN A 305 -10.07 -22.71 9.51
N ASP A 306 -9.57 -23.96 9.54
CA ASP A 306 -10.37 -25.12 9.96
C ASP A 306 -11.00 -24.89 11.35
N GLY A 307 -12.31 -25.13 11.46
CA GLY A 307 -13.08 -24.91 12.70
C GLY A 307 -13.62 -23.50 12.88
N TYR A 308 -13.43 -22.62 11.90
CA TYR A 308 -13.96 -21.26 11.87
C TYR A 308 -14.77 -21.01 10.60
N GLU A 309 -15.58 -19.96 10.62
CA GLU A 309 -16.28 -19.42 9.47
C GLU A 309 -16.09 -17.90 9.40
N ILE A 310 -16.25 -17.34 8.20
CA ILE A 310 -16.34 -15.89 8.00
C ILE A 310 -17.79 -15.59 7.61
N THR A 311 -18.41 -14.66 8.32
CA THR A 311 -19.70 -14.06 7.96
C THR A 311 -19.52 -12.57 7.73
N ASP A 312 -20.48 -11.94 7.06
CA ASP A 312 -20.53 -10.49 6.89
C ASP A 312 -21.73 -9.92 7.66
N ASP A 313 -21.73 -8.60 7.92
CA ASP A 313 -22.88 -7.90 8.51
C ASP A 313 -23.86 -7.34 7.45
N GLY A 314 -23.68 -7.72 6.18
CA GLY A 314 -24.45 -7.22 5.03
C GLY A 314 -23.75 -6.10 4.24
N GLN A 315 -22.69 -5.48 4.77
CA GLN A 315 -21.95 -4.45 4.03
C GLN A 315 -20.87 -5.07 3.14
N MET A 316 -21.12 -5.03 1.82
CA MET A 316 -20.26 -5.67 0.81
C MET A 316 -19.32 -4.69 0.08
N SER A 317 -19.22 -3.44 0.51
CA SER A 317 -18.31 -2.46 -0.06
C SER A 317 -18.03 -1.34 0.93
N GLY A 318 -16.97 -0.58 0.70
CA GLY A 318 -16.67 0.55 1.55
C GLY A 318 -15.35 1.25 1.25
N GLU A 319 -15.05 2.23 2.10
CA GLU A 319 -13.80 2.95 2.11
C GLU A 319 -13.19 2.86 3.51
N VAL A 320 -11.93 2.44 3.57
CA VAL A 320 -11.17 2.33 4.82
C VAL A 320 -9.82 3.01 4.61
N GLY A 321 -9.68 4.20 5.20
CA GLY A 321 -8.47 5.00 5.08
C GLY A 321 -8.18 5.40 3.63
N LYS A 322 -7.19 4.74 3.01
CA LYS A 322 -6.72 5.01 1.64
C LYS A 322 -7.14 3.92 0.64
N LEU A 323 -7.99 3.00 1.06
CA LEU A 323 -8.51 1.88 0.28
C LEU A 323 -10.02 2.07 0.02
N SER A 324 -10.44 1.90 -1.22
CA SER A 324 -11.84 1.61 -1.57
C SER A 324 -11.95 0.16 -2.05
N TYR A 325 -12.98 -0.57 -1.61
CA TYR A 325 -13.13 -1.99 -1.91
C TYR A 325 -14.57 -2.43 -2.13
N ASN A 326 -14.72 -3.58 -2.79
CA ASN A 326 -15.93 -4.40 -2.84
C ASN A 326 -15.60 -5.82 -2.39
N LEU A 327 -16.49 -6.45 -1.65
CA LEU A 327 -16.43 -7.84 -1.24
C LEU A 327 -17.23 -8.72 -2.20
N GLY A 328 -16.64 -9.84 -2.60
CA GLY A 328 -17.33 -10.94 -3.26
C GLY A 328 -17.34 -12.16 -2.34
N LYS A 329 -18.53 -12.63 -1.96
CA LYS A 329 -18.67 -13.88 -1.21
C LYS A 329 -18.57 -15.08 -2.16
N ASN A 330 -17.67 -15.99 -1.88
CA ASN A 330 -17.45 -17.21 -2.67
C ASN A 330 -18.32 -18.36 -2.15
N GLU A 331 -18.57 -19.36 -3.01
CA GLU A 331 -19.37 -20.54 -2.66
C GLU A 331 -18.76 -21.36 -1.50
N ASP A 332 -17.44 -21.29 -1.31
CA ASP A 332 -16.71 -22.00 -0.25
C ASP A 332 -16.69 -21.23 1.09
N GLY A 333 -17.41 -20.10 1.19
CA GLY A 333 -17.46 -19.27 2.39
C GLY A 333 -16.29 -18.30 2.56
N SER A 334 -15.33 -18.26 1.61
CA SER A 334 -14.29 -17.23 1.57
C SER A 334 -14.82 -15.90 1.01
N TYR A 335 -14.10 -14.81 1.26
CA TYR A 335 -14.42 -13.47 0.75
C TYR A 335 -13.27 -12.93 -0.08
N THR A 336 -13.56 -12.48 -1.30
CA THR A 336 -12.62 -11.76 -2.16
C THR A 336 -12.80 -10.26 -2.00
N VAL A 337 -11.74 -9.60 -1.54
CA VAL A 337 -11.61 -8.14 -1.50
C VAL A 337 -11.12 -7.67 -2.87
N ASN A 338 -12.01 -7.05 -3.62
CA ASN A 338 -11.70 -6.38 -4.88
C ASN A 338 -11.36 -4.93 -4.58
N ILE A 339 -10.16 -4.50 -4.95
CA ILE A 339 -9.68 -3.15 -4.66
C ILE A 339 -10.08 -2.22 -5.80
N ASN A 340 -10.89 -1.21 -5.50
CA ASN A 340 -11.33 -0.22 -6.48
C ASN A 340 -10.31 0.93 -6.62
N SER A 341 -9.69 1.31 -5.51
CA SER A 341 -8.62 2.32 -5.46
C SER A 341 -7.72 2.14 -4.25
N LEU A 342 -6.45 2.50 -4.39
CA LEU A 342 -5.44 2.43 -3.33
C LEU A 342 -4.44 3.58 -3.48
N HIS A 343 -4.41 4.48 -2.49
CA HIS A 343 -3.57 5.72 -2.51
C HIS A 343 -2.57 5.78 -1.34
N GLY A 344 -2.24 4.61 -0.78
CA GLY A 344 -1.25 4.46 0.27
C GLY A 344 -1.33 3.11 0.94
N ASN A 345 -0.35 2.83 1.80
CA ASN A 345 -0.31 1.60 2.58
C ASN A 345 -1.47 1.55 3.59
N VAL A 346 -2.20 0.44 3.63
CA VAL A 346 -3.37 0.22 4.51
C VAL A 346 -3.19 -1.07 5.30
N ALA A 347 -3.40 -1.01 6.61
CA ALA A 347 -3.57 -2.18 7.46
C ALA A 347 -5.06 -2.35 7.77
N LEU A 348 -5.58 -3.54 7.52
CA LEU A 348 -6.99 -3.90 7.68
C LEU A 348 -7.16 -4.89 8.82
N THR A 349 -8.34 -4.90 9.42
CA THR A 349 -8.84 -6.06 10.16
C THR A 349 -10.07 -6.59 9.42
N PRO A 350 -10.45 -7.88 9.60
CA PRO A 350 -11.71 -8.38 9.05
C PRO A 350 -12.90 -7.50 9.42
N ALA A 351 -12.96 -6.98 10.64
CA ALA A 351 -14.04 -6.09 11.09
C ALA A 351 -14.09 -4.76 10.33
N MET A 352 -12.94 -4.20 9.90
CA MET A 352 -12.91 -3.00 9.04
C MET A 352 -13.49 -3.29 7.64
N LEU A 353 -13.53 -4.56 7.25
CA LEU A 353 -14.20 -5.04 6.06
C LEU A 353 -15.62 -5.55 6.35
N HIS A 354 -16.18 -5.29 7.54
CA HIS A 354 -17.50 -5.79 7.90
C HIS A 354 -17.59 -7.33 7.94
N LEU A 355 -16.45 -7.99 8.14
CA LEU A 355 -16.35 -9.44 8.27
C LEU A 355 -16.20 -9.84 9.74
N ILE A 356 -16.95 -10.84 10.13
CA ILE A 356 -16.96 -11.47 11.45
C ILE A 356 -16.38 -12.87 11.30
N ILE A 357 -15.40 -13.20 12.14
CA ILE A 357 -14.82 -14.55 12.17
C ILE A 357 -15.29 -15.25 13.44
N SER A 358 -16.09 -16.30 13.30
CA SER A 358 -16.65 -17.09 14.41
C SER A 358 -16.09 -18.51 14.41
N GLN A 359 -15.96 -19.09 15.60
CA GLN A 359 -15.68 -20.52 15.73
C GLN A 359 -16.97 -21.28 15.43
N LEU A 360 -16.87 -22.35 14.63
CA LEU A 360 -17.99 -23.26 14.41
C LEU A 360 -18.31 -23.97 15.73
N THR A 361 -19.42 -23.61 16.37
CA THR A 361 -19.90 -24.33 17.56
C THR A 361 -20.55 -25.63 17.12
N GLY A 362 -20.01 -26.76 17.56
CA GLY A 362 -20.43 -28.11 17.14
C GLY A 362 -21.81 -28.58 17.63
N ASP A 363 -22.79 -27.68 17.77
CA ASP A 363 -24.09 -27.94 18.42
C ASP A 363 -25.33 -27.48 17.59
N GLU A 364 -25.25 -27.44 16.26
CA GLU A 364 -26.47 -27.42 15.44
C GLU A 364 -26.88 -28.84 15.06
N THR A 365 -27.55 -29.52 15.99
CA THR A 365 -28.33 -30.72 15.67
C THR A 365 -29.51 -30.32 14.77
N THR A 366 -29.61 -31.01 13.63
CA THR A 366 -30.63 -30.83 12.61
C THR A 366 -32.05 -31.11 13.14
N GLU A 367 -32.75 -30.09 13.64
CA GLU A 367 -34.20 -30.15 13.85
C GLU A 367 -34.94 -29.84 12.54
N VAL A 368 -35.41 -30.88 11.85
CA VAL A 368 -36.32 -30.72 10.70
C VAL A 368 -37.77 -30.78 11.19
N LYS A 369 -38.51 -29.66 11.08
CA LYS A 369 -39.96 -29.63 11.34
C LYS A 369 -40.75 -29.94 10.07
N ILE A 370 -41.50 -31.04 10.06
CA ILE A 370 -42.52 -31.35 9.05
C ILE A 370 -43.88 -31.47 9.75
N GLY A 371 -44.84 -30.62 9.37
CA GLY A 371 -46.27 -30.84 9.67
C GLY A 371 -46.69 -30.81 11.15
N GLY A 372 -46.04 -30.01 12.00
CA GLY A 372 -46.50 -29.76 13.38
C GLY A 372 -46.13 -30.84 14.41
N ALA A 373 -45.29 -31.81 14.07
CA ALA A 373 -44.69 -32.75 15.02
C ALA A 373 -43.16 -32.68 14.94
N THR A 374 -42.50 -32.62 16.10
CA THR A 374 -41.05 -32.69 16.24
C THR A 374 -40.61 -34.14 16.12
N VAL A 375 -39.71 -34.46 15.18
CA VAL A 375 -39.10 -35.79 15.06
C VAL A 375 -37.61 -35.64 15.37
N ASN A 376 -37.14 -36.34 16.40
CA ASN A 376 -35.73 -36.39 16.76
C ASN A 376 -35.06 -37.50 15.94
N LEU A 377 -34.05 -37.17 15.13
CA LEU A 377 -33.37 -38.14 14.25
C LEU A 377 -32.54 -39.17 15.03
N ASP A 378 -32.20 -38.86 16.28
CA ASP A 378 -31.44 -39.76 17.19
C ASP A 378 -32.26 -40.94 17.75
N ASP A 379 -33.59 -40.94 17.56
CA ASP A 379 -34.46 -42.03 18.01
C ASP A 379 -34.63 -43.14 16.94
N ILE A 380 -34.06 -42.97 15.74
CA ILE A 380 -34.11 -43.99 14.68
C ILE A 380 -32.91 -44.92 14.84
N LYS A 381 -33.15 -46.11 15.41
CA LYS A 381 -32.16 -47.20 15.41
C LYS A 381 -31.99 -47.72 13.98
N ASP A 382 -30.76 -48.01 13.60
CA ASP A 382 -30.26 -48.34 12.24
C ASP A 382 -30.96 -49.48 11.46
N ASP A 383 -32.07 -50.06 11.94
CA ASP A 383 -32.69 -51.25 11.34
C ASP A 383 -34.20 -51.14 11.04
N GLU A 384 -34.85 -49.99 11.19
CA GLU A 384 -36.28 -49.84 10.86
C GLU A 384 -36.52 -49.02 9.57
N ALA A 385 -36.85 -49.73 8.48
CA ALA A 385 -37.31 -49.13 7.24
C ALA A 385 -38.70 -48.48 7.43
N ILE A 386 -38.77 -47.14 7.35
CA ILE A 386 -40.04 -46.43 7.19
C ILE A 386 -40.52 -46.61 5.75
N VAL A 387 -41.48 -47.52 5.57
CA VAL A 387 -42.25 -47.69 4.33
C VAL A 387 -43.32 -46.60 4.26
N ILE A 388 -43.23 -45.71 3.27
CA ILE A 388 -44.36 -44.88 2.85
C ILE A 388 -44.81 -45.38 1.47
N SER A 389 -45.94 -46.08 1.45
CA SER A 389 -46.56 -46.65 0.25
C SER A 389 -47.48 -45.63 -0.46
N GLY A 390 -47.18 -45.35 -1.74
CA GLY A 390 -48.01 -45.01 -2.94
C GLY A 390 -49.31 -44.19 -2.81
N GLY A 391 -49.76 -43.38 -3.80
CA GLY A 391 -49.44 -43.09 -5.21
C GLY A 391 -50.06 -41.70 -5.55
N SER A 392 -50.12 -41.13 -6.76
CA SER A 392 -50.18 -41.61 -8.14
C SER A 392 -50.20 -40.39 -9.09
N ASP A 393 -49.44 -40.47 -10.20
CA ASP A 393 -49.62 -39.91 -11.56
C ASP A 393 -49.84 -38.40 -11.87
N ASN A 394 -48.87 -37.78 -12.58
CA ASN A 394 -48.89 -37.34 -14.00
C ASN A 394 -47.73 -36.35 -14.29
N SER A 395 -46.70 -36.70 -15.08
CA SER A 395 -46.56 -36.58 -16.56
C SER A 395 -46.06 -35.20 -17.07
N GLY A 396 -44.83 -35.13 -17.61
CA GLY A 396 -44.37 -34.03 -18.48
C GLY A 396 -42.85 -33.82 -18.50
N SER A 397 -42.24 -33.85 -19.68
CA SER A 397 -40.81 -33.85 -20.02
C SER A 397 -39.90 -32.77 -19.38
N PRO A 398 -38.56 -33.00 -19.34
CA PRO A 398 -37.60 -32.03 -18.78
C PRO A 398 -37.45 -30.83 -19.72
N ALA A 399 -37.78 -29.65 -19.21
CA ALA A 399 -37.22 -28.40 -19.72
C ALA A 399 -35.91 -28.14 -18.96
N GLU A 400 -34.87 -27.78 -19.69
CA GLU A 400 -33.57 -27.34 -19.17
C GLU A 400 -33.75 -26.42 -17.96
N ALA A 401 -33.12 -26.78 -16.85
CA ALA A 401 -33.05 -25.94 -15.67
C ALA A 401 -32.30 -24.65 -16.05
N ALA A 402 -33.04 -23.55 -16.03
CA ALA A 402 -32.45 -22.22 -15.98
C ALA A 402 -31.49 -22.14 -14.79
N ALA A 403 -30.39 -21.42 -14.98
CA ALA A 403 -29.38 -21.17 -13.96
C ALA A 403 -30.03 -20.68 -12.64
N PRO A 404 -29.51 -21.07 -11.46
CA PRO A 404 -29.99 -20.54 -10.19
C PRO A 404 -29.80 -19.02 -10.16
N ALA A 405 -30.82 -18.30 -9.71
CA ALA A 405 -30.86 -16.85 -9.63
C ALA A 405 -29.78 -16.33 -8.67
N GLY A 406 -29.07 -15.27 -9.09
CA GLY A 406 -28.11 -14.56 -8.25
C GLY A 406 -28.77 -13.93 -7.03
N TYR A 407 -28.02 -13.87 -5.93
CA TYR A 407 -28.38 -13.23 -4.67
C TYR A 407 -28.72 -11.74 -4.91
N ASN A 408 -29.89 -11.27 -4.44
CA ASN A 408 -30.40 -9.93 -4.72
C ASN A 408 -30.56 -9.13 -3.41
N LEU A 409 -29.62 -8.21 -3.14
CA LEU A 409 -29.62 -7.32 -1.96
C LEU A 409 -30.94 -6.55 -1.74
N ALA A 410 -31.69 -6.29 -2.81
CA ALA A 410 -33.00 -5.65 -2.69
C ALA A 410 -34.02 -6.56 -1.98
N ASP A 411 -33.94 -7.88 -2.13
CA ASP A 411 -34.92 -8.82 -1.58
C ASP A 411 -34.78 -8.95 -0.05
N GLU A 412 -33.57 -8.81 0.49
CA GLU A 412 -33.33 -8.83 1.93
C GLU A 412 -33.78 -7.52 2.61
N ALA A 413 -33.47 -6.37 2.03
CA ALA A 413 -34.00 -5.09 2.49
C ALA A 413 -35.54 -5.06 2.40
N ILE A 414 -36.11 -5.59 1.31
CA ILE A 414 -37.56 -5.76 1.17
C ILE A 414 -38.12 -6.66 2.27
N LYS A 415 -37.47 -7.80 2.56
CA LYS A 415 -37.90 -8.71 3.61
C LYS A 415 -37.86 -8.06 4.99
N ALA A 416 -36.78 -7.33 5.32
CA ALA A 416 -36.66 -6.60 6.59
C ALA A 416 -37.75 -5.52 6.73
N VAL A 417 -37.99 -4.74 5.67
CA VAL A 417 -39.11 -3.78 5.63
C VAL A 417 -40.45 -4.50 5.80
N THR A 418 -40.63 -5.62 5.12
CA THR A 418 -41.87 -6.43 5.20
C THR A 418 -42.12 -6.92 6.62
N ASP A 419 -41.11 -7.46 7.29
CA ASP A 419 -41.21 -7.97 8.65
C ASP A 419 -41.54 -6.86 9.65
N GLN A 420 -40.93 -5.67 9.49
CA GLN A 420 -41.21 -4.50 10.33
C GLN A 420 -42.63 -3.95 10.10
N VAL A 421 -43.06 -3.86 8.84
CA VAL A 421 -44.41 -3.45 8.46
C VAL A 421 -45.44 -4.43 9.00
N GLN A 422 -45.25 -5.74 8.81
CA GLN A 422 -46.17 -6.77 9.28
C GLN A 422 -46.29 -6.78 10.81
N LYS A 423 -45.20 -6.58 11.55
CA LYS A 423 -45.24 -6.44 13.02
C LYS A 423 -46.11 -5.27 13.46
N GLN A 424 -46.00 -4.12 12.81
CA GLN A 424 -46.81 -2.93 13.13
C GLN A 424 -48.26 -3.06 12.71
N VAL A 425 -48.52 -3.66 11.53
CA VAL A 425 -49.87 -3.95 11.05
C VAL A 425 -50.57 -4.98 11.96
N ALA A 426 -49.85 -5.98 12.46
CA ALA A 426 -50.39 -6.92 13.44
C ALA A 426 -50.77 -6.23 14.76
N ALA A 427 -49.98 -5.23 15.19
CA ALA A 427 -50.28 -4.42 16.37
C ALA A 427 -51.49 -3.48 16.17
N SER A 428 -51.82 -3.10 14.92
CA SER A 428 -52.94 -2.21 14.59
C SER A 428 -54.23 -2.93 14.17
N GLY A 429 -54.31 -4.25 14.32
CA GLY A 429 -55.53 -5.03 14.00
C GLY A 429 -55.56 -5.63 12.59
N ASN A 430 -54.39 -5.83 11.97
CA ASN A 430 -54.16 -6.46 10.66
C ASN A 430 -54.66 -5.66 9.44
N ASP A 431 -54.82 -4.35 9.57
CA ASP A 431 -55.14 -3.46 8.44
C ASP A 431 -54.07 -2.36 8.31
N ILE A 432 -53.29 -2.40 7.23
CA ILE A 432 -52.25 -1.41 6.95
C ILE A 432 -52.83 -0.03 6.64
N ALA A 433 -54.05 0.04 6.10
CA ALA A 433 -54.73 1.29 5.82
C ALA A 433 -55.24 1.98 7.10
N ALA A 434 -55.26 1.27 8.23
CA ALA A 434 -55.59 1.83 9.54
C ALA A 434 -54.40 2.55 10.20
N LEU A 435 -53.19 2.41 9.66
CA LEU A 435 -52.00 3.13 10.12
C LEU A 435 -51.85 4.45 9.35
N GLU A 436 -51.75 5.58 10.06
CA GLU A 436 -51.49 6.88 9.44
C GLU A 436 -50.03 7.01 8.97
N VAL A 437 -49.09 6.43 9.72
CA VAL A 437 -47.64 6.42 9.46
C VAL A 437 -47.04 5.09 9.92
N ILE A 438 -46.03 4.60 9.21
CA ILE A 438 -45.22 3.43 9.60
C ILE A 438 -43.78 3.86 9.90
N ASP A 439 -43.22 3.35 10.99
CA ASP A 439 -41.82 3.52 11.35
C ASP A 439 -40.99 2.37 10.80
N ILE A 440 -39.88 2.66 10.13
CA ILE A 440 -39.00 1.65 9.56
C ILE A 440 -37.58 1.98 9.99
N TYR A 441 -36.96 1.07 10.74
CA TYR A 441 -35.62 1.25 11.28
C TYR A 441 -34.61 0.55 10.39
N PHE A 442 -33.72 1.34 9.79
CA PHE A 442 -32.66 0.89 8.89
C PHE A 442 -31.27 0.87 9.54
N GLY A 443 -31.08 1.50 10.72
CA GLY A 443 -29.80 1.51 11.45
C GLY A 443 -28.63 2.13 10.65
N ASP A 444 -27.45 1.52 10.75
CA ASP A 444 -26.14 2.03 10.32
C ASP A 444 -25.86 1.95 8.79
N LYS A 445 -26.91 2.19 7.98
CA LYS A 445 -26.94 2.42 6.51
C LYS A 445 -27.24 1.20 5.64
N ILE A 446 -28.43 1.26 5.03
CA ILE A 446 -28.80 0.50 3.83
C ILE A 446 -28.73 1.46 2.63
N ASP A 447 -27.98 1.06 1.61
CA ASP A 447 -27.95 1.71 0.31
C ASP A 447 -29.27 1.46 -0.44
N MET A 448 -30.00 2.52 -0.78
CA MET A 448 -31.34 2.42 -1.37
C MET A 448 -31.27 2.23 -2.89
N THR A 449 -31.65 1.04 -3.35
CA THR A 449 -31.81 0.74 -4.77
C THR A 449 -33.18 1.19 -5.30
N PRO A 450 -33.36 1.33 -6.63
CA PRO A 450 -34.67 1.57 -7.23
C PRO A 450 -35.72 0.54 -6.81
N THR A 451 -35.34 -0.72 -6.58
CA THR A 451 -36.24 -1.80 -6.17
C THR A 451 -36.76 -1.61 -4.74
N VAL A 452 -35.89 -1.18 -3.81
CA VAL A 452 -36.30 -0.89 -2.42
C VAL A 452 -37.18 0.35 -2.36
N ILE A 453 -36.87 1.40 -3.13
CA ILE A 453 -37.72 2.60 -3.22
C ILE A 453 -39.09 2.27 -3.83
N LYS A 454 -39.14 1.43 -4.86
CA LYS A 454 -40.41 0.92 -5.41
C LYS A 454 -41.19 0.16 -4.36
N TYR A 455 -40.56 -0.73 -3.62
CA TYR A 455 -41.25 -1.47 -2.57
C TYR A 455 -41.82 -0.55 -1.49
N LEU A 456 -41.01 0.40 -0.99
CA LEU A 456 -41.46 1.39 -0.02
C LEU A 456 -42.62 2.22 -0.57
N CYS A 457 -42.60 2.66 -1.82
CA CYS A 457 -43.65 3.52 -2.37
C CYS A 457 -44.91 2.76 -2.78
N GLU A 458 -44.77 1.58 -3.39
CA GLU A 458 -45.85 0.83 -4.04
C GLU A 458 -46.49 -0.22 -3.13
N ASN A 459 -45.70 -0.85 -2.26
CA ASN A 459 -46.16 -1.95 -1.41
C ASN A 459 -46.50 -1.51 0.03
N VAL A 460 -46.06 -0.31 0.42
CA VAL A 460 -46.41 0.31 1.71
C VAL A 460 -47.20 1.60 1.40
N PRO A 461 -48.55 1.55 1.25
CA PRO A 461 -49.33 2.66 0.68
C PRO A 461 -49.66 3.80 1.66
N VAL A 462 -48.93 3.89 2.78
CA VAL A 462 -49.10 4.92 3.82
C VAL A 462 -47.82 5.75 3.95
N ALA A 463 -47.84 6.83 4.73
CA ALA A 463 -46.63 7.61 4.98
C ALA A 463 -45.62 6.80 5.82
N LYS A 464 -44.32 7.07 5.65
CA LYS A 464 -43.25 6.36 6.37
C LYS A 464 -42.28 7.33 7.02
N ARG A 465 -41.76 6.90 8.16
CA ARG A 465 -40.58 7.46 8.82
C ARG A 465 -39.49 6.41 8.78
N CYS A 466 -38.47 6.66 7.97
CA CYS A 466 -37.33 5.76 7.82
C CYS A 466 -36.21 6.28 8.73
N HIS A 467 -35.95 5.58 9.82
CA HIS A 467 -34.92 5.88 10.81
C HIS A 467 -33.57 5.30 10.36
N PHE A 468 -32.52 6.12 10.36
CA PHE A 468 -31.17 5.71 9.97
C PHE A 468 -30.11 6.54 10.69
N ASP A 469 -28.95 5.94 10.93
CA ASP A 469 -27.84 6.61 11.61
C ASP A 469 -26.84 7.20 10.62
N TYR A 470 -26.47 8.47 10.84
CA TYR A 470 -25.48 9.17 10.02
C TYR A 470 -24.63 10.09 10.88
N LYS A 471 -23.31 9.88 10.88
CA LYS A 471 -22.34 10.63 11.70
C LYS A 471 -22.73 10.66 13.20
N ASP A 472 -23.00 9.47 13.74
CA ASP A 472 -23.35 9.27 15.16
C ASP A 472 -24.60 10.02 15.63
N GLN A 473 -25.51 10.33 14.70
CA GLN A 473 -26.81 10.94 14.97
C GLN A 473 -27.92 10.17 14.24
N GLU A 474 -29.05 9.98 14.92
CA GLU A 474 -30.24 9.39 14.33
C GLU A 474 -30.95 10.43 13.44
N TYR A 475 -31.23 10.06 12.20
CA TYR A 475 -32.01 10.84 11.24
C TYR A 475 -33.30 10.09 10.89
N VAL A 476 -34.33 10.86 10.56
CA VAL A 476 -35.58 10.33 10.01
C VAL A 476 -35.81 10.92 8.63
N MET A 477 -35.86 10.05 7.62
CA MET A 477 -36.36 10.37 6.29
C MET A 477 -37.87 10.12 6.23
N PHE A 478 -38.62 11.18 6.00
CA PHE A 478 -40.06 11.17 5.80
C PHE A 478 -40.37 10.90 4.34
N ILE A 479 -41.16 9.85 4.09
CA ILE A 479 -41.75 9.55 2.78
C ILE A 479 -43.26 9.76 2.90
N PRO A 480 -43.84 10.83 2.31
CA PRO A 480 -45.29 11.02 2.35
C PRO A 480 -46.00 9.96 1.52
N ALA A 481 -47.30 9.77 1.76
CA ALA A 481 -48.15 9.11 0.77
C ALA A 481 -48.37 10.08 -0.40
N PHE A 482 -48.09 9.64 -1.62
CA PHE A 482 -48.22 10.45 -2.84
C PHE A 482 -48.79 9.61 -3.99
N ASP A 483 -49.16 10.28 -5.08
CA ASP A 483 -49.67 9.62 -6.28
C ASP A 483 -48.53 9.03 -7.13
N LEU A 484 -48.49 7.70 -7.25
CA LEU A 484 -47.47 6.96 -7.99
C LEU A 484 -47.46 7.26 -9.50
N VAL A 485 -48.50 7.90 -10.05
CA VAL A 485 -48.49 8.35 -11.46
C VAL A 485 -47.84 9.72 -11.67
N ALA A 486 -47.35 10.37 -10.60
CA ALA A 486 -46.64 11.64 -10.71
C ALA A 486 -45.37 11.47 -11.56
N PRO A 487 -45.13 12.31 -12.59
CA PRO A 487 -43.92 12.21 -13.43
C PRO A 487 -42.62 12.22 -12.63
N ALA A 488 -42.59 12.98 -11.52
CA ALA A 488 -41.45 13.07 -10.62
C ALA A 488 -41.06 11.73 -9.95
N TYR A 489 -41.97 10.75 -9.86
CA TYR A 489 -41.66 9.42 -9.33
C TYR A 489 -40.88 8.58 -10.34
N ALA A 490 -41.31 8.56 -11.61
CA ALA A 490 -40.56 7.90 -12.67
C ALA A 490 -39.20 8.57 -12.92
N GLU A 491 -39.16 9.91 -12.96
CA GLU A 491 -37.92 10.68 -13.08
C GLU A 491 -36.94 10.38 -11.93
N GLY A 492 -37.43 10.33 -10.68
CA GLY A 492 -36.58 10.03 -9.53
C GLY A 492 -36.00 8.60 -9.55
N LEU A 493 -36.79 7.62 -9.99
CA LEU A 493 -36.32 6.24 -10.16
C LEU A 493 -35.29 6.10 -11.29
N GLU A 494 -35.44 6.85 -12.37
CA GLU A 494 -34.46 6.90 -13.48
C GLU A 494 -33.15 7.53 -12.99
N VAL A 495 -33.21 8.68 -12.30
CA VAL A 495 -32.03 9.33 -11.72
C VAL A 495 -31.30 8.41 -10.74
N LEU A 496 -32.03 7.70 -9.88
CA LEU A 496 -31.44 6.73 -8.95
C LEU A 496 -30.82 5.54 -9.68
N ASN A 497 -31.46 5.07 -10.75
CA ASN A 497 -30.93 4.01 -11.60
C ASN A 497 -29.71 4.48 -12.42
N ASP A 498 -29.50 5.77 -12.61
CA ASP A 498 -28.34 6.32 -13.31
C ASP A 498 -27.20 6.75 -12.37
N GLU A 499 -27.38 6.62 -11.05
CA GLU A 499 -26.28 6.80 -10.09
C GLU A 499 -25.17 5.74 -10.36
N PRO A 500 -23.88 6.07 -10.17
CA PRO A 500 -22.76 5.19 -10.56
C PRO A 500 -22.79 3.78 -9.98
N ALA A 501 -23.43 3.59 -8.81
CA ALA A 501 -23.58 2.31 -8.13
C ALA A 501 -25.01 1.73 -8.22
N HIS A 502 -25.91 2.33 -9.02
CA HIS A 502 -27.34 2.01 -9.09
C HIS A 502 -28.06 2.02 -7.73
N THR A 503 -27.53 2.81 -6.78
CA THR A 503 -28.01 2.94 -5.41
C THR A 503 -27.61 4.30 -4.84
N ALA A 504 -28.27 4.74 -3.76
CA ALA A 504 -27.92 5.97 -3.05
C ALA A 504 -28.29 5.91 -1.57
N GLY A 505 -27.52 6.59 -0.72
CA GLY A 505 -27.85 6.77 0.69
C GLY A 505 -29.05 7.71 0.93
N PHE A 506 -29.67 7.64 2.12
CA PHE A 506 -30.90 8.34 2.50
C PHE A 506 -30.90 9.87 2.24
N LEU A 507 -29.79 10.56 2.49
CA LEU A 507 -29.69 12.01 2.22
C LEU A 507 -29.74 12.32 0.73
N ARG A 508 -29.13 11.48 -0.11
CA ARG A 508 -29.17 11.61 -1.56
C ARG A 508 -30.54 11.22 -2.12
N ILE A 509 -31.18 10.18 -1.58
CA ILE A 509 -32.57 9.81 -1.89
C ILE A 509 -33.53 10.96 -1.61
N THR A 510 -33.36 11.67 -0.48
CA THR A 510 -34.16 12.85 -0.16
C THR A 510 -34.04 13.92 -1.24
N GLN A 511 -32.84 14.15 -1.78
CA GLN A 511 -32.62 15.13 -2.86
C GLN A 511 -33.23 14.66 -4.18
N ILE A 512 -33.08 13.39 -4.54
CA ILE A 512 -33.61 12.82 -5.79
C ILE A 512 -35.15 12.93 -5.82
N PHE A 513 -35.80 12.62 -4.69
CA PHE A 513 -37.27 12.57 -4.59
C PHE A 513 -37.88 13.80 -3.89
N GLU A 514 -37.15 14.92 -3.77
CA GLU A 514 -37.59 16.15 -3.08
C GLU A 514 -38.93 16.67 -3.63
N LYS A 515 -39.14 16.59 -4.95
CA LYS A 515 -40.39 17.02 -5.62
C LYS A 515 -41.63 16.23 -5.19
N LEU A 516 -41.45 15.02 -4.65
CA LEU A 516 -42.52 14.18 -4.09
C LEU A 516 -42.74 14.45 -2.60
N GLY A 517 -41.97 15.36 -2.00
CA GLY A 517 -42.07 15.72 -0.59
C GLY A 517 -41.25 14.84 0.34
N PHE A 518 -40.26 14.10 -0.18
CA PHE A 518 -39.27 13.42 0.67
C PHE A 518 -38.50 14.48 1.45
N ALA A 519 -38.34 14.27 2.76
CA ALA A 519 -37.65 15.20 3.63
C ALA A 519 -36.88 14.44 4.69
N THR A 520 -35.73 14.96 5.11
CA THR A 520 -34.96 14.37 6.22
C THR A 520 -34.83 15.38 7.36
N LYS A 521 -34.93 14.90 8.61
CA LYS A 521 -34.64 15.69 9.82
C LYS A 521 -33.79 14.88 10.79
N VAL A 522 -32.97 15.57 11.58
CA VAL A 522 -32.28 14.98 12.75
C VAL A 522 -33.34 14.69 13.82
N VAL A 523 -33.23 13.56 14.51
CA VAL A 523 -33.98 13.32 15.75
C VAL A 523 -33.29 14.13 16.84
N GLU A 524 -33.88 15.26 17.23
CA GLU A 524 -33.40 16.00 18.40
C GLU A 524 -33.67 15.14 19.65
N GLU A 525 -32.61 14.81 20.41
CA GLU A 525 -32.76 14.18 21.72
C GLU A 525 -33.77 14.99 22.54
N GLN A 526 -34.88 14.36 22.92
CA GLN A 526 -35.71 14.91 23.99
C GLN A 526 -34.84 14.89 25.26
N GLU A 527 -34.39 16.07 25.70
CA GLU A 527 -33.93 16.26 27.08
C GLU A 527 -34.99 15.63 27.99
N ALA A 528 -34.59 14.57 28.68
CA ALA A 528 -35.44 13.86 29.63
C ALA A 528 -35.90 14.85 30.70
N ALA A 529 -37.14 15.33 30.58
CA ALA A 529 -37.90 15.84 31.69
C ALA A 529 -38.49 14.64 32.45
N GLU A 530 -37.73 14.12 33.41
CA GLU A 530 -38.19 13.74 34.77
C GLU A 530 -37.03 13.35 35.69
#